data_AF-A0A100W6E0-F1
#
_entry.id   AF-A0A100W6E0-F1
#
_cell.length_a   1.000
_cell.length_b   1.000
_cell.length_c   1.000
_cell.angle_alpha   90.00
_cell.angle_beta   90.00
_cell.angle_gamma   90.00
#
_symmetry.space_group_name_H-M   'P 1'
#
loop_
_entity.id
_entity.type
_entity.pdbx_description
1 polymer ?
#
loop_
_entity_poly.entity_id
_entity_poly.type
_entity_poly.pdbx_seq_one_letter_code
_entity_poly.pdbx_strand_id
1 'polypeptide(L)'
;MTEQPALIADAVEASEQLGDRALCSGRLDEAIDHYEEVNNLLLPLIDVVFDDETSVRIVQVLNRTRAKVLDIRRRLLPPAPRAAELRTLAADATNSGDLAHAARISIDLGEALVELGDRDSAESAYRQAVALARQVDATMPELMLWAFSALSEFLSPSEESVALAQEMAANLIDREEMYHPMRAADAAYHWAVAELMFAEVARHRVDHAVDGIARLAIEMLDDICVHDKSQALQRLVASVLRGAGRDAEADGWQADADKYEDWEWFMDQEIPGHVHLWDIRIDLSDRHKDD
;
A
#
# COMPACT_ATOMS: atom_id res chain seq x y z
N MET A 1 -11.64 -20.30 -22.85
CA MET A 1 -11.81 -18.97 -22.20
C MET A 1 -10.64 -18.66 -21.25
N THR A 2 -9.44 -19.18 -21.50
CA THR A 2 -8.28 -19.12 -20.59
C THR A 2 -7.14 -18.21 -21.09
N GLU A 3 -7.28 -17.57 -22.26
CA GLU A 3 -6.20 -16.79 -22.88
C GLU A 3 -6.12 -15.34 -22.40
N GLN A 4 -7.22 -14.78 -21.90
CA GLN A 4 -7.33 -13.35 -21.57
C GLN A 4 -6.48 -12.94 -20.35
N PRO A 5 -6.39 -13.72 -19.25
CA PRO A 5 -5.51 -13.39 -18.12
C PRO A 5 -4.02 -13.51 -18.48
N ALA A 6 -3.64 -14.51 -19.29
CA ALA A 6 -2.26 -14.71 -19.74
C ALA A 6 -1.79 -13.55 -20.64
N LEU A 7 -2.65 -13.09 -21.55
CA LEU A 7 -2.35 -11.93 -22.40
C LEU A 7 -2.14 -10.64 -21.61
N ILE A 8 -2.86 -10.45 -20.50
CA ILE A 8 -2.67 -9.26 -19.65
C ILE A 8 -1.41 -9.39 -18.81
N ALA A 9 -1.11 -10.57 -18.26
CA ALA A 9 0.15 -10.82 -17.57
C ALA A 9 1.36 -10.55 -18.49
N ASP A 10 1.32 -11.05 -19.72
CA ASP A 10 2.34 -10.80 -20.73
C ASP A 10 2.45 -9.30 -21.08
N ALA A 11 1.32 -8.60 -21.19
CA ALA A 11 1.30 -7.16 -21.48
C ALA A 11 1.83 -6.31 -20.32
N VAL A 12 1.55 -6.69 -19.09
CA VAL A 12 2.07 -6.06 -17.87
C VAL A 12 3.58 -6.26 -17.79
N GLU A 13 4.05 -7.50 -17.96
CA GLU A 13 5.48 -7.81 -17.93
C GLU A 13 6.22 -7.08 -19.06
N ALA A 14 5.67 -7.10 -20.28
CA ALA A 14 6.26 -6.39 -21.41
C ALA A 14 6.33 -4.88 -21.17
N SER A 15 5.27 -4.28 -20.62
CA SER A 15 5.23 -2.84 -20.30
C SER A 15 6.23 -2.48 -19.20
N GLU A 16 6.33 -3.28 -18.13
CA GLU A 16 7.33 -3.04 -17.09
C GLU A 16 8.76 -3.17 -17.66
N GLN A 17 9.05 -4.19 -18.46
CA GLN A 17 10.36 -4.37 -19.09
C GLN A 17 10.70 -3.23 -20.07
N LEU A 18 9.71 -2.66 -20.75
CA LEU A 18 9.90 -1.48 -21.60
C LEU A 18 10.20 -0.24 -20.76
N GLY A 19 9.47 -0.05 -19.65
CA GLY A 19 9.75 1.01 -18.68
C GLY A 19 11.17 0.92 -18.12
N ASP A 20 11.60 -0.27 -17.68
CA ASP A 20 12.94 -0.52 -17.15
C ASP A 20 14.05 -0.27 -18.19
N ARG A 21 13.81 -0.64 -19.45
CA ARG A 21 14.74 -0.35 -20.57
C ARG A 21 14.82 1.13 -20.89
N ALA A 22 13.68 1.83 -20.89
CA ALA A 22 13.63 3.28 -21.09
C ALA A 22 14.37 4.00 -19.96
N LEU A 23 14.14 3.59 -18.71
CA LEU A 23 14.82 4.10 -17.52
C LEU A 23 16.34 3.90 -17.62
N CYS A 24 16.80 2.69 -17.93
CA CYS A 24 18.23 2.40 -18.14
C CYS A 24 18.86 3.22 -19.28
N SER A 25 18.06 3.61 -20.27
CA SER A 25 18.50 4.41 -21.41
C SER A 25 18.42 5.92 -21.17
N GLY A 26 17.96 6.36 -19.99
CA GLY A 26 17.74 7.78 -19.68
C GLY A 26 16.54 8.41 -20.38
N ARG A 27 15.65 7.62 -21.01
CA ARG A 27 14.41 8.10 -21.63
C ARG A 27 13.31 8.11 -20.58
N LEU A 28 13.36 9.14 -19.73
CA LEU A 28 12.57 9.21 -18.50
C LEU A 28 11.06 9.38 -18.75
N ASP A 29 10.66 10.19 -19.73
CA ASP A 29 9.24 10.36 -20.08
C ASP A 29 8.63 9.05 -20.60
N GLU A 30 9.32 8.36 -21.51
CA GLU A 30 8.89 7.03 -22.01
C GLU A 30 8.79 5.99 -20.88
N ALA A 31 9.67 6.07 -19.87
CA ALA A 31 9.61 5.17 -18.73
C ALA A 31 8.35 5.41 -17.89
N ILE A 32 7.95 6.68 -17.69
CA ILE A 32 6.71 7.02 -16.99
C ILE A 32 5.51 6.44 -17.74
N ASP A 33 5.41 6.68 -19.05
CA ASP A 33 4.29 6.20 -19.88
C ASP A 33 4.11 4.68 -19.74
N HIS A 34 5.21 3.92 -19.80
CA HIS A 34 5.16 2.47 -19.65
C HIS A 34 4.75 2.00 -18.25
N TYR A 35 5.19 2.66 -17.18
CA TYR A 35 4.78 2.30 -15.82
C TYR A 35 3.34 2.72 -15.51
N GLU A 36 2.86 3.83 -16.08
CA GLU A 36 1.44 4.22 -15.97
C GLU A 36 0.54 3.23 -16.72
N GLU A 37 0.99 2.71 -17.87
CA GLU A 37 0.26 1.66 -18.58
C GLU A 37 0.13 0.38 -17.75
N VAL A 38 1.19 -0.03 -17.04
CA VAL A 38 1.10 -1.14 -16.07
C VAL A 38 -0.01 -0.90 -15.04
N ASN A 39 -0.09 0.32 -14.49
CA ASN A 39 -1.13 0.64 -13.52
C ASN A 39 -2.53 0.60 -14.14
N ASN A 40 -2.68 1.08 -15.36
CA ASN A 40 -3.96 1.06 -16.08
C ASN A 40 -4.42 -0.37 -16.44
N LEU A 41 -3.48 -1.29 -16.70
CA LEU A 41 -3.76 -2.70 -16.96
C LEU A 41 -4.12 -3.49 -15.70
N LEU A 42 -3.45 -3.19 -14.58
CA LEU A 42 -3.56 -3.97 -13.34
C LEU A 42 -4.71 -3.53 -12.43
N LEU A 43 -5.01 -2.23 -12.35
CA LEU A 43 -6.08 -1.71 -11.50
C LEU A 43 -7.44 -2.39 -11.74
N PRO A 44 -7.89 -2.64 -12.98
CA PRO A 44 -9.17 -3.31 -13.22
C PRO A 44 -9.19 -4.80 -12.85
N LEU A 45 -8.02 -5.43 -12.64
CA LEU A 45 -7.90 -6.87 -12.43
C LEU A 45 -7.85 -7.28 -10.96
N ILE A 46 -7.51 -6.36 -10.07
CA ILE A 46 -7.23 -6.67 -8.67
C ILE A 46 -8.41 -7.30 -7.92
N ASP A 47 -9.64 -6.93 -8.30
CA ASP A 47 -10.89 -7.48 -7.74
C ASP A 47 -11.47 -8.66 -8.55
N VAL A 48 -10.87 -8.99 -9.70
CA VAL A 48 -11.34 -10.08 -10.60
C VAL A 48 -10.50 -11.34 -10.42
N VAL A 49 -9.32 -11.22 -9.83
CA VAL A 49 -8.40 -12.32 -9.54
C VAL A 49 -8.73 -12.89 -8.17
N PHE A 50 -9.00 -14.20 -8.12
CA PHE A 50 -9.52 -14.89 -6.92
C PHE A 50 -8.47 -15.72 -6.17
N ASP A 51 -7.26 -15.87 -6.70
CA ASP A 51 -6.18 -16.55 -5.98
C ASP A 51 -5.24 -15.56 -5.30
N ASP A 52 -4.97 -15.82 -4.02
CA ASP A 52 -4.18 -14.94 -3.15
C ASP A 52 -2.78 -14.64 -3.73
N GLU A 53 -2.16 -15.62 -4.40
CA GLU A 53 -0.82 -15.47 -4.99
C GLU A 53 -0.79 -14.41 -6.09
N THR A 54 -1.75 -14.43 -7.01
CA THR A 54 -1.80 -13.47 -8.12
C THR A 54 -2.13 -12.08 -7.61
N SER A 55 -3.02 -11.94 -6.62
CA SER A 55 -3.32 -10.64 -6.01
C SER A 55 -2.10 -10.02 -5.29
N VAL A 56 -1.29 -10.83 -4.59
CA VAL A 56 -0.01 -10.39 -4.02
C VAL A 56 0.88 -9.77 -5.09
N ARG A 57 1.05 -10.49 -6.21
CA ARG A 57 1.90 -10.05 -7.31
C ARG A 57 1.38 -8.76 -7.93
N ILE A 58 0.07 -8.62 -8.12
CA ILE A 58 -0.53 -7.40 -8.67
C ILE A 58 -0.24 -6.20 -7.77
N VAL A 59 -0.51 -6.31 -6.47
CA VAL A 59 -0.26 -5.23 -5.50
C VAL A 59 1.23 -4.86 -5.46
N GLN A 60 2.12 -5.85 -5.45
CA GLN A 60 3.56 -5.63 -5.47
C GLN A 60 4.02 -4.89 -6.72
N VAL A 61 3.51 -5.29 -7.91
CA VAL A 61 3.86 -4.63 -9.17
C VAL A 61 3.34 -3.20 -9.17
N LEU A 62 2.08 -2.96 -8.80
CA LEU A 62 1.48 -1.62 -8.71
C LEU A 62 2.30 -0.69 -7.79
N ASN A 63 2.67 -1.17 -6.61
CA ASN A 63 3.45 -0.40 -5.65
C ASN A 63 4.86 -0.10 -6.20
N ARG A 64 5.50 -1.09 -6.83
CA ARG A 64 6.84 -0.94 -7.41
C ARG A 64 6.85 0.04 -8.59
N THR A 65 5.93 -0.08 -9.54
CA THR A 65 5.87 0.82 -10.71
C THR A 65 5.54 2.24 -10.29
N ARG A 66 4.63 2.42 -9.33
CA ARG A 66 4.33 3.75 -8.78
C ARG A 66 5.55 4.39 -8.12
N ALA A 67 6.29 3.65 -7.31
CA ALA A 67 7.52 4.17 -6.70
C ALA A 67 8.56 4.58 -7.76
N LYS A 68 8.72 3.79 -8.82
CA LYS A 68 9.59 4.13 -9.96
C LYS A 68 9.14 5.42 -10.67
N VAL A 69 7.85 5.60 -10.93
CA VAL A 69 7.30 6.83 -11.53
C VAL A 69 7.61 8.06 -10.67
N LEU A 70 7.40 7.97 -9.35
CA LEU A 70 7.67 9.07 -8.43
C LEU A 70 9.16 9.45 -8.41
N ASP A 71 10.06 8.47 -8.37
CA ASP A 71 11.51 8.69 -8.44
C ASP A 71 11.92 9.33 -9.77
N ILE A 72 11.37 8.89 -10.90
CA ILE A 72 11.65 9.50 -12.20
C ILE A 72 11.16 10.94 -12.25
N ARG A 73 9.94 11.22 -11.77
CA ARG A 73 9.38 12.59 -11.73
C ARG A 73 10.24 13.52 -10.87
N ARG A 74 10.78 13.03 -9.75
CA ARG A 74 11.76 13.77 -8.91
C ARG A 74 13.04 14.12 -9.67
N ARG A 75 13.47 13.29 -10.62
CA ARG A 75 14.68 13.52 -11.44
C ARG A 75 14.45 14.46 -12.61
N LEU A 76 13.27 14.39 -13.23
CA LEU A 76 12.92 15.15 -14.44
C LEU A 76 12.75 16.64 -14.17
N LEU A 77 12.01 16.97 -13.12
CA LEU A 77 11.58 18.34 -12.87
C LEU A 77 11.85 18.72 -11.41
N PRO A 78 12.40 19.92 -11.17
CA PRO A 78 12.38 20.50 -9.83
C PRO A 78 10.95 20.54 -9.26
N PRO A 79 10.77 20.56 -7.93
CA PRO A 79 9.46 20.44 -7.32
C PRO A 79 8.44 21.49 -7.79
N ALA A 80 8.87 22.71 -8.10
CA ALA A 80 8.01 23.83 -8.50
C ALA A 80 7.31 23.63 -9.86
N PRO A 81 8.05 23.43 -10.98
CA PRO A 81 7.41 23.15 -12.27
C PRO A 81 6.62 21.84 -12.26
N ARG A 82 7.08 20.82 -11.53
CA ARG A 82 6.33 19.55 -11.36
C ARG A 82 4.98 19.77 -10.68
N ALA A 83 4.92 20.54 -9.60
CA ALA A 83 3.65 20.86 -8.92
C ALA A 83 2.71 21.69 -9.81
N ALA A 84 3.23 22.54 -10.70
CA ALA A 84 2.41 23.30 -11.65
C ALA A 84 1.80 22.40 -12.74
N GLU A 85 2.59 21.45 -13.26
CA GLU A 85 2.14 20.45 -14.23
C GLU A 85 1.07 19.54 -13.61
N LEU A 86 1.34 18.96 -12.44
CA LEU A 86 0.38 18.09 -11.73
C LEU A 86 -0.92 18.81 -11.39
N ARG A 87 -0.89 20.11 -11.05
CA ARG A 87 -2.12 20.92 -10.87
C ARG A 87 -2.95 20.99 -12.16
N THR A 88 -2.30 21.18 -13.30
CA THR A 88 -2.98 21.27 -14.60
C THR A 88 -3.59 19.92 -14.96
N LEU A 89 -2.80 18.84 -14.84
CA LEU A 89 -3.27 17.47 -15.11
C LEU A 89 -4.43 17.06 -14.21
N ALA A 90 -4.38 17.39 -12.91
CA ALA A 90 -5.46 17.08 -11.98
C ALA A 90 -6.76 17.81 -12.36
N ALA A 91 -6.66 19.07 -12.78
CA ALA A 91 -7.81 19.85 -13.23
C ALA A 91 -8.40 19.27 -14.52
N ASP A 92 -7.56 18.92 -15.49
CA ASP A 92 -7.99 18.32 -16.77
C ASP A 92 -8.68 16.98 -16.55
N ALA A 93 -8.12 16.11 -15.71
CA ALA A 93 -8.72 14.82 -15.34
C ALA A 93 -10.06 14.97 -14.61
N THR A 94 -10.16 15.96 -13.70
CA THR A 94 -11.42 16.27 -13.02
C THR A 94 -12.48 16.74 -14.03
N ASN A 95 -12.10 17.59 -14.98
CA ASN A 95 -13.00 18.13 -15.99
C ASN A 95 -13.44 17.08 -17.03
N SER A 96 -12.58 16.10 -17.34
CA SER A 96 -12.92 14.98 -18.23
C SER A 96 -13.80 13.92 -17.55
N GLY A 97 -13.95 13.98 -16.22
CA GLY A 97 -14.72 13.03 -15.43
C GLY A 97 -13.92 11.79 -15.02
N ASP A 98 -12.61 11.75 -15.29
CA ASP A 98 -11.73 10.66 -14.85
C ASP A 98 -11.29 10.88 -13.39
N LEU A 99 -12.22 10.60 -12.47
CA LEU A 99 -12.05 10.84 -11.04
C LEU A 99 -10.92 10.01 -10.43
N ALA A 100 -10.72 8.79 -10.93
CA ALA A 100 -9.66 7.89 -10.46
C ALA A 100 -8.28 8.44 -10.82
N HIS A 101 -8.11 8.88 -12.07
CA HIS A 101 -6.88 9.52 -12.49
C HIS A 101 -6.64 10.85 -11.77
N ALA A 102 -7.67 11.67 -11.60
CA ALA A 102 -7.60 12.93 -10.86
C ALA A 102 -7.18 12.73 -9.40
N ALA A 103 -7.68 11.67 -8.74
CA ALA A 103 -7.30 11.33 -7.38
C ALA A 103 -5.82 10.94 -7.29
N ARG A 104 -5.34 10.08 -8.20
CA ARG A 104 -3.94 9.66 -8.27
C ARG A 104 -3.00 10.85 -8.46
N ILE A 105 -3.30 11.73 -9.41
CA ILE A 105 -2.52 12.95 -9.65
C ILE A 105 -2.55 13.86 -8.41
N SER A 106 -3.66 13.92 -7.69
CA SER A 106 -3.79 14.74 -6.48
C SER A 106 -2.89 14.23 -5.34
N ILE A 107 -2.67 12.91 -5.22
CA ILE A 107 -1.69 12.36 -4.28
C ILE A 107 -0.28 12.79 -4.66
N ASP A 108 0.10 12.61 -5.93
CA ASP A 108 1.44 12.98 -6.43
C ASP A 108 1.69 14.50 -6.32
N LEU A 109 0.64 15.31 -6.51
CA LEU A 109 0.68 16.75 -6.31
C LEU A 109 0.95 17.10 -4.83
N GLY A 110 0.28 16.41 -3.90
CA GLY A 110 0.53 16.55 -2.46
C GLY A 110 1.99 16.32 -2.12
N GLU A 111 2.59 15.23 -2.62
CA GLU A 111 4.01 14.93 -2.40
C GLU A 111 4.93 16.02 -2.98
N ALA A 112 4.63 16.48 -4.20
CA ALA A 112 5.41 17.53 -4.83
C ALA A 112 5.36 18.86 -4.06
N LEU A 113 4.24 19.14 -3.40
CA LEU A 113 4.05 20.34 -2.58
C LEU A 113 4.71 20.22 -1.20
N VAL A 114 4.77 19.01 -0.63
CA VAL A 114 5.61 18.72 0.55
C VAL A 114 7.07 19.02 0.26
N GLU A 115 7.59 18.56 -0.89
CA GLU A 115 8.97 18.84 -1.30
C GLU A 115 9.26 20.33 -1.51
N LEU A 116 8.23 21.14 -1.81
CA LEU A 116 8.32 22.59 -1.89
C LEU A 116 8.24 23.32 -0.54
N GLY A 117 7.85 22.61 0.53
CA GLY A 117 7.52 23.21 1.82
C GLY A 117 6.16 23.93 1.82
N ASP A 118 5.33 23.78 0.79
CA ASP A 118 3.98 24.35 0.69
C ASP A 118 2.97 23.41 1.36
N ARG A 119 3.03 23.39 2.70
CA ARG A 119 2.27 22.44 3.53
C ARG A 119 0.75 22.62 3.37
N ASP A 120 0.26 23.85 3.29
CA ASP A 120 -1.18 24.14 3.14
C ASP A 120 -1.72 23.62 1.80
N SER A 121 -0.98 23.85 0.70
CA SER A 121 -1.41 23.32 -0.60
C SER A 121 -1.28 21.80 -0.67
N ALA A 122 -0.27 21.22 -0.02
CA ALA A 122 -0.11 19.76 0.05
C ALA A 122 -1.30 19.11 0.75
N GLU A 123 -1.71 19.65 1.90
CA GLU A 123 -2.90 19.18 2.61
C GLU A 123 -4.14 19.26 1.72
N SER A 124 -4.33 20.40 1.04
CA SER A 124 -5.47 20.57 0.13
C SER A 124 -5.47 19.53 -0.99
N ALA A 125 -4.31 19.17 -1.54
CA ALA A 125 -4.19 18.16 -2.59
C ALA A 125 -4.52 16.75 -2.06
N TYR A 126 -4.01 16.37 -0.89
CA TYR A 126 -4.34 15.09 -0.26
C TYR A 126 -5.82 14.99 0.13
N ARG A 127 -6.42 16.07 0.65
CA ARG A 127 -7.87 16.13 0.93
C ARG A 127 -8.70 15.99 -0.34
N GLN A 128 -8.27 16.60 -1.44
CA GLN A 128 -8.91 16.42 -2.75
C GLN A 128 -8.82 14.96 -3.21
N ALA A 129 -7.67 14.31 -3.05
CA ALA A 129 -7.50 12.89 -3.39
C ALA A 129 -8.49 12.00 -2.62
N VAL A 130 -8.63 12.21 -1.30
CA VAL A 130 -9.59 11.47 -0.46
C VAL A 130 -11.04 11.73 -0.90
N ALA A 131 -11.39 12.98 -1.21
CA ALA A 131 -12.73 13.34 -1.67
C ALA A 131 -13.08 12.70 -3.03
N LEU A 132 -12.10 12.56 -3.93
CA LEU A 132 -12.25 11.87 -5.21
C LEU A 132 -12.31 10.35 -5.03
N ALA A 133 -11.46 9.78 -4.16
CA ALA A 133 -11.47 8.34 -3.85
C ALA A 133 -12.83 7.88 -3.29
N ARG A 134 -13.46 8.68 -2.42
CA ARG A 134 -14.83 8.42 -1.94
C ARG A 134 -15.89 8.42 -3.05
N GLN A 135 -15.68 9.18 -4.13
CA GLN A 135 -16.61 9.22 -5.27
C GLN A 135 -16.40 8.06 -6.24
N VAL A 136 -15.17 7.58 -6.37
CA VAL A 136 -14.86 6.35 -7.10
C VAL A 136 -15.43 5.12 -6.38
N ASP A 137 -15.45 5.16 -5.04
CA ASP A 137 -16.05 4.15 -4.15
C ASP A 137 -15.50 2.72 -4.42
N ALA A 138 -16.33 1.69 -4.32
CA ALA A 138 -15.94 0.28 -4.41
C ALA A 138 -15.41 -0.15 -5.79
N THR A 139 -15.39 0.74 -6.79
CA THR A 139 -14.86 0.39 -8.12
C THR A 139 -13.33 0.38 -8.18
N MET A 140 -12.66 1.06 -7.24
CA MET A 140 -11.20 1.01 -7.09
C MET A 140 -10.78 1.13 -5.61
N PRO A 141 -10.90 0.06 -4.82
CA PRO A 141 -10.60 0.09 -3.38
C PRO A 141 -9.15 0.51 -3.05
N GLU A 142 -8.17 0.21 -3.90
CA GLU A 142 -6.75 0.61 -3.77
C GLU A 142 -6.61 2.12 -3.68
N LEU A 143 -7.45 2.85 -4.43
CA LEU A 143 -7.40 4.30 -4.42
C LEU A 143 -7.80 4.85 -3.05
N MET A 144 -8.71 4.17 -2.36
CA MET A 144 -9.07 4.51 -0.99
C MET A 144 -7.89 4.27 -0.05
N LEU A 145 -7.24 3.10 -0.12
CA LEU A 145 -6.03 2.81 0.66
C LEU A 145 -4.98 3.90 0.46
N TRP A 146 -4.64 4.20 -0.79
CA TRP A 146 -3.59 5.17 -1.14
C TRP A 146 -3.92 6.61 -0.75
N ALA A 147 -5.13 7.08 -0.98
CA ALA A 147 -5.50 8.46 -0.70
C ALA A 147 -5.59 8.72 0.81
N PHE A 148 -6.18 7.77 1.54
CA PHE A 148 -6.36 7.91 2.99
C PHE A 148 -5.06 7.74 3.75
N SER A 149 -4.21 6.77 3.39
CA SER A 149 -2.90 6.62 4.03
C SER A 149 -2.04 7.87 3.81
N ALA A 150 -2.00 8.40 2.58
CA ALA A 150 -1.24 9.61 2.25
C ALA A 150 -1.68 10.83 3.08
N LEU A 151 -3.00 11.07 3.21
CA LEU A 151 -3.49 12.18 4.03
C LEU A 151 -3.24 11.93 5.53
N SER A 152 -3.51 10.72 6.02
CA SER A 152 -3.34 10.36 7.44
C SER A 152 -1.89 10.52 7.89
N GLU A 153 -0.93 10.04 7.10
CA GLU A 153 0.51 10.14 7.38
C GLU A 153 1.03 11.57 7.26
N PHE A 154 0.43 12.38 6.37
CA PHE A 154 0.80 13.79 6.22
C PHE A 154 0.36 14.64 7.42
N LEU A 155 -0.83 14.37 7.96
CA LEU A 155 -1.38 15.10 9.10
C LEU A 155 -0.54 14.88 10.35
N SER A 156 -0.57 15.86 11.25
CA SER A 156 0.00 15.65 12.59
C SER A 156 -0.84 14.63 13.37
N PRO A 157 -0.24 13.82 14.26
CA PRO A 157 -0.97 12.85 15.06
C PRO A 157 -2.13 13.53 15.81
N SER A 158 -3.36 13.15 15.47
CA SER A 158 -4.56 13.80 15.94
C SER A 158 -5.77 12.85 15.91
N GLU A 159 -6.89 13.28 16.50
CA GLU A 159 -8.16 12.56 16.32
C GLU A 159 -8.58 12.51 14.84
N GLU A 160 -8.24 13.55 14.06
CA GLU A 160 -8.57 13.59 12.63
C GLU A 160 -7.77 12.55 11.82
N SER A 161 -6.45 12.46 12.02
CA SER A 161 -5.63 11.46 11.32
C SER A 161 -6.10 10.04 11.63
N VAL A 162 -6.48 9.80 12.90
CA VAL A 162 -7.06 8.52 13.29
C VAL A 162 -8.44 8.29 12.67
N ALA A 163 -9.34 9.27 12.68
CA ALA A 163 -10.67 9.11 12.08
C ALA A 163 -10.58 8.78 10.58
N LEU A 164 -9.64 9.39 9.86
CA LEU A 164 -9.35 9.05 8.47
C LEU A 164 -8.86 7.60 8.33
N ALA A 165 -7.90 7.18 9.15
CA ALA A 165 -7.39 5.80 9.08
C ALA A 165 -8.46 4.76 9.46
N GLN A 166 -9.32 5.08 10.44
CA GLN A 166 -10.48 4.28 10.81
C GLN A 166 -11.50 4.16 9.68
N GLU A 167 -11.80 5.27 8.99
CA GLU A 167 -12.72 5.25 7.85
C GLU A 167 -12.19 4.37 6.71
N MET A 168 -10.89 4.47 6.41
CA MET A 168 -10.23 3.61 5.44
C MET A 168 -10.31 2.13 5.85
N ALA A 169 -9.97 1.81 7.10
CA ALA A 169 -10.06 0.45 7.62
C ALA A 169 -11.48 -0.09 7.55
N ALA A 170 -12.49 0.68 7.99
CA ALA A 170 -13.88 0.25 7.93
C ALA A 170 -14.34 -0.04 6.48
N ASN A 171 -13.91 0.75 5.51
CA ASN A 171 -14.25 0.48 4.12
C ASN A 171 -13.55 -0.75 3.55
N LEU A 172 -12.31 -1.02 3.93
CA LEU A 172 -11.48 -2.07 3.32
C LEU A 172 -11.51 -3.40 4.08
N ILE A 173 -11.97 -3.39 5.33
CA ILE A 173 -12.10 -4.57 6.20
C ILE A 173 -13.56 -5.00 6.32
N ASP A 174 -14.50 -4.07 6.51
CA ASP A 174 -15.89 -4.43 6.88
C ASP A 174 -16.83 -4.56 5.68
N ARG A 175 -16.50 -3.97 4.52
CA ARG A 175 -17.34 -4.03 3.31
C ARG A 175 -16.99 -5.24 2.48
N GLU A 176 -17.93 -6.18 2.38
CA GLU A 176 -17.76 -7.43 1.64
C GLU A 176 -17.33 -7.20 0.17
N GLU A 177 -17.87 -6.17 -0.48
CA GLU A 177 -17.55 -5.85 -1.88
C GLU A 177 -16.16 -5.24 -2.10
N MET A 178 -15.50 -4.75 -1.04
CA MET A 178 -14.15 -4.16 -1.11
C MET A 178 -13.10 -5.02 -0.39
N TYR A 179 -13.53 -6.12 0.24
CA TYR A 179 -12.67 -6.93 1.07
C TYR A 179 -11.69 -7.74 0.23
N HIS A 180 -10.41 -7.57 0.54
CA HIS A 180 -9.34 -8.43 0.07
C HIS A 180 -8.34 -8.59 1.22
N PRO A 181 -7.96 -9.81 1.65
CA PRO A 181 -7.16 -10.04 2.87
C PRO A 181 -5.90 -9.16 2.95
N MET A 182 -5.16 -9.04 1.85
CA MET A 182 -3.97 -8.20 1.81
C MET A 182 -4.26 -6.71 1.96
N ARG A 183 -5.31 -6.23 1.30
CA ARG A 183 -5.71 -4.82 1.32
C ARG A 183 -6.25 -4.45 2.69
N ALA A 184 -7.03 -5.35 3.28
CA ALA A 184 -7.56 -5.27 4.62
C ALA A 184 -6.43 -5.23 5.67
N ALA A 185 -5.42 -6.11 5.55
CA ALA A 185 -4.26 -6.11 6.43
C ALA A 185 -3.42 -4.83 6.28
N ASP A 186 -3.26 -4.30 5.06
CA ASP A 186 -2.55 -3.03 4.83
C ASP A 186 -3.32 -1.84 5.42
N ALA A 187 -4.64 -1.82 5.26
CA ALA A 187 -5.49 -0.81 5.88
C ALA A 187 -5.43 -0.88 7.41
N ALA A 188 -5.44 -2.08 8.00
CA ALA A 188 -5.27 -2.30 9.42
C ALA A 188 -3.90 -1.82 9.92
N TYR A 189 -2.83 -2.07 9.15
CA TYR A 189 -1.49 -1.57 9.45
C TYR A 189 -1.45 -0.04 9.54
N HIS A 190 -1.94 0.66 8.51
CA HIS A 190 -1.96 2.13 8.51
C HIS A 190 -2.86 2.71 9.61
N TRP A 191 -3.98 2.03 9.95
CA TRP A 191 -4.80 2.41 11.10
C TRP A 191 -4.04 2.24 12.43
N ALA A 192 -3.37 1.12 12.64
CA ALA A 192 -2.56 0.88 13.83
C ALA A 192 -1.45 1.93 13.99
N VAL A 193 -0.75 2.27 12.90
CA VAL A 193 0.27 3.34 12.89
C VAL A 193 -0.33 4.67 13.34
N ALA A 194 -1.47 5.08 12.76
CA ALA A 194 -2.11 6.35 13.11
C ALA A 194 -2.53 6.40 14.60
N GLU A 195 -3.08 5.30 15.13
CA GLU A 195 -3.47 5.19 16.54
C GLU A 195 -2.27 5.24 17.49
N LEU A 196 -1.19 4.52 17.15
CA LEU A 196 0.05 4.50 17.93
C LEU A 196 0.71 5.87 17.97
N MET A 197 0.83 6.55 16.82
CA MET A 197 1.39 7.90 16.76
C MET A 197 0.55 8.90 17.56
N PHE A 198 -0.78 8.79 17.52
CA PHE A 198 -1.63 9.64 18.36
C PHE A 198 -1.53 9.29 19.84
N ALA A 199 -1.35 8.02 20.20
CA ALA A 199 -1.18 7.58 21.58
C ALA A 199 0.11 8.15 22.23
N GLU A 200 1.15 8.45 21.45
CA GLU A 200 2.35 9.14 21.96
C GLU A 200 2.02 10.52 22.55
N VAL A 201 1.09 11.25 21.93
CA VAL A 201 0.64 12.57 22.40
C VAL A 201 -0.58 12.49 23.33
N ALA A 202 -1.35 11.40 23.25
CA ALA A 202 -2.57 11.17 24.01
C ALA A 202 -2.50 9.87 24.82
N ARG A 203 -1.79 9.89 25.96
CA ARG A 203 -1.48 8.70 26.78
C ARG A 203 -2.66 7.80 27.16
N HIS A 204 -3.87 8.35 27.27
CA HIS A 204 -5.07 7.55 27.58
C HIS A 204 -5.48 6.60 26.44
N ARG A 205 -4.91 6.77 25.24
CA ARG A 205 -5.13 5.93 24.05
C ARG A 205 -4.16 4.75 23.95
N VAL A 206 -3.08 4.72 24.75
CA VAL A 206 -2.01 3.72 24.62
C VAL A 206 -2.54 2.29 24.70
N ASP A 207 -3.37 1.97 25.69
CA ASP A 207 -3.92 0.61 25.82
C ASP A 207 -4.80 0.23 24.63
N HIS A 208 -5.62 1.15 24.13
CA HIS A 208 -6.47 0.92 22.96
C HIS A 208 -5.62 0.69 21.69
N ALA A 209 -4.60 1.53 21.48
CA ALA A 209 -3.72 1.42 20.32
C ALA A 209 -2.91 0.12 20.33
N VAL A 210 -2.40 -0.29 21.49
CA VAL A 210 -1.55 -1.48 21.63
C VAL A 210 -2.37 -2.78 21.66
N ASP A 211 -3.30 -2.92 22.60
CA ASP A 211 -4.00 -4.19 22.82
C ASP A 211 -5.17 -4.41 21.86
N GLY A 212 -5.74 -3.32 21.31
CA GLY A 212 -6.83 -3.38 20.34
C GLY A 212 -6.30 -3.37 18.91
N ILE A 213 -5.81 -2.21 18.46
CA ILE A 213 -5.61 -1.96 17.04
C ILE A 213 -4.32 -2.59 16.51
N ALA A 214 -3.20 -2.44 17.22
CA ALA A 214 -1.93 -3.00 16.77
C ALA A 214 -1.92 -4.53 16.76
N ARG A 215 -2.51 -5.18 17.77
CA ARG A 215 -2.66 -6.65 17.78
C ARG A 215 -3.49 -7.15 16.61
N LEU A 216 -4.62 -6.53 16.33
CA LEU A 216 -5.47 -6.89 15.19
C LEU A 216 -4.69 -6.79 13.88
N ALA A 217 -3.99 -5.68 13.66
CA ALA A 217 -3.20 -5.49 12.43
C ALA A 217 -2.08 -6.52 12.30
N ILE A 218 -1.40 -6.87 13.39
CA ILE A 218 -0.35 -7.90 13.41
C ILE A 218 -0.91 -9.27 13.05
N GLU A 219 -2.04 -9.67 13.65
CA GLU A 219 -2.72 -10.92 13.33
C GLU A 219 -3.07 -11.00 11.85
N MET A 220 -3.68 -9.94 11.30
CA MET A 220 -4.02 -9.87 9.88
C MET A 220 -2.80 -9.92 8.95
N LEU A 221 -1.68 -9.30 9.34
CA LEU A 221 -0.44 -9.29 8.56
C LEU A 221 0.27 -10.66 8.59
N ASP A 222 0.29 -11.31 9.75
CA ASP A 222 0.90 -12.62 9.91
C ASP A 222 0.09 -13.71 9.19
N ASP A 223 -1.24 -13.61 9.17
CA ASP A 223 -2.13 -14.51 8.44
C ASP A 223 -1.87 -14.52 6.92
N ILE A 224 -1.35 -13.42 6.37
CA ILE A 224 -0.98 -13.29 4.96
C ILE A 224 0.54 -13.32 4.72
N CYS A 225 1.32 -13.72 5.73
CA CYS A 225 2.78 -13.84 5.69
C CYS A 225 3.54 -12.53 5.36
N VAL A 226 2.99 -11.35 5.72
CA VAL A 226 3.66 -10.04 5.55
C VAL A 226 4.37 -9.65 6.84
N HIS A 227 5.42 -10.42 7.15
CA HIS A 227 6.12 -10.32 8.44
C HIS A 227 6.94 -9.03 8.61
N ASP A 228 7.42 -8.42 7.52
CA ASP A 228 8.20 -7.18 7.58
C ASP A 228 7.39 -6.01 8.19
N LYS A 229 6.12 -5.87 7.79
CA LYS A 229 5.20 -4.88 8.36
C LYS A 229 4.79 -5.25 9.79
N SER A 230 4.56 -6.53 10.07
CA SER A 230 4.26 -7.03 11.42
C SER A 230 5.38 -6.65 12.39
N GLN A 231 6.64 -6.94 12.04
CA GLN A 231 7.81 -6.56 12.83
C GLN A 231 7.95 -5.04 12.99
N ALA A 232 7.75 -4.26 11.91
CA ALA A 232 7.81 -2.81 11.98
C ALA A 232 6.78 -2.25 12.99
N LEU A 233 5.57 -2.81 12.98
CA LEU A 233 4.50 -2.42 13.90
C LEU A 233 4.81 -2.81 15.34
N GLN A 234 5.35 -4.00 15.58
CA GLN A 234 5.80 -4.44 16.90
C GLN A 234 6.89 -3.52 17.48
N ARG A 235 7.87 -3.10 16.65
CA ARG A 235 8.90 -2.12 17.06
C ARG A 235 8.29 -0.75 17.38
N LEU A 236 7.28 -0.30 16.63
CA LEU A 236 6.56 0.94 16.92
C LEU A 236 5.81 0.84 18.25
N VAL A 237 5.10 -0.27 18.51
CA VAL A 237 4.44 -0.54 19.80
C VAL A 237 5.44 -0.46 20.95
N ALA A 238 6.60 -1.10 20.83
CA ALA A 238 7.66 -1.02 21.83
C ALA A 238 8.12 0.42 22.08
N SER A 239 8.27 1.23 21.02
CA SER A 239 8.62 2.66 21.14
C SER A 239 7.56 3.44 21.93
N VAL A 240 6.28 3.28 21.60
CA VAL A 240 5.17 3.97 22.29
C VAL A 240 5.11 3.58 23.77
N LEU A 241 5.27 2.28 24.07
CA LEU A 241 5.28 1.77 25.45
C LEU A 241 6.45 2.34 26.26
N ARG A 242 7.66 2.44 25.69
CA ARG A 242 8.80 3.12 26.33
C ARG A 242 8.50 4.59 26.58
N GLY A 243 7.91 5.29 25.62
CA GLY A 243 7.46 6.69 25.77
C GLY A 243 6.43 6.86 26.91
N ALA A 244 5.64 5.83 27.18
CA ALA A 244 4.68 5.77 28.29
C ALA A 244 5.31 5.29 29.62
N GLY A 245 6.59 4.88 29.65
CA GLY A 245 7.29 4.37 30.84
C GLY A 245 7.01 2.90 31.16
N ARG A 246 6.59 2.10 30.16
CA ARG A 246 6.26 0.67 30.28
C ARG A 246 7.35 -0.21 29.67
N ASP A 247 8.59 0.00 30.10
CA ASP A 247 9.78 -0.61 29.50
C ASP A 247 9.74 -2.15 29.47
N ALA A 248 9.25 -2.78 30.54
CA ALA A 248 9.17 -4.24 30.61
C ALA A 248 8.23 -4.86 29.55
N GLU A 249 7.15 -4.15 29.21
CA GLU A 249 6.23 -4.60 28.15
C GLU A 249 6.82 -4.33 26.77
N ALA A 250 7.45 -3.16 26.60
CA ALA A 250 8.14 -2.81 25.37
C ALA A 250 9.24 -3.82 25.00
N ASP A 251 9.97 -4.34 25.98
CA ASP A 251 11.00 -5.35 25.75
C ASP A 251 10.42 -6.67 25.24
N GLY A 252 9.20 -7.04 25.66
CA GLY A 252 8.48 -8.19 25.11
C GLY A 252 8.14 -8.00 23.63
N TRP A 253 7.55 -6.85 23.29
CA TRP A 253 7.21 -6.50 21.90
C TRP A 253 8.44 -6.39 21.00
N GLN A 254 9.55 -5.84 21.51
CA GLN A 254 10.82 -5.80 20.78
C GLN A 254 11.35 -7.21 20.53
N ALA A 255 11.35 -8.07 21.56
CA ALA A 255 11.81 -9.45 21.41
C ALA A 255 10.95 -10.25 20.42
N ASP A 256 9.64 -9.99 20.35
CA ASP A 256 8.76 -10.59 19.34
C ASP A 256 9.12 -10.14 17.93
N ALA A 257 9.44 -8.85 17.72
CA ALA A 257 9.85 -8.33 16.42
C ALA A 257 11.17 -8.93 15.95
N ASP A 258 12.12 -9.09 16.86
CA ASP A 258 13.47 -9.55 16.54
C ASP A 258 13.49 -11.06 16.19
N LYS A 259 12.45 -11.84 16.54
CA LYS A 259 12.36 -13.28 16.21
C LYS A 259 12.52 -13.59 14.73
N TYR A 260 12.07 -12.71 13.83
CA TYR A 260 12.18 -12.95 12.38
C TYR A 260 13.47 -12.40 11.75
N GLU A 261 14.35 -11.70 12.50
CA GLU A 261 15.68 -11.29 11.98
C GLU A 261 16.63 -12.48 11.80
N ASP A 262 16.40 -13.58 12.54
CA ASP A 262 17.19 -14.81 12.47
C ASP A 262 16.81 -15.71 11.27
N TRP A 263 15.87 -15.30 10.41
CA TRP A 263 15.22 -16.16 9.42
C TRP A 263 15.79 -15.88 8.01
N GLU A 264 16.82 -16.64 7.60
CA GLU A 264 17.38 -16.56 6.24
C GLU A 264 16.35 -16.99 5.17
N TRP A 265 16.28 -16.22 4.09
CA TRP A 265 15.36 -16.28 2.94
C TRP A 265 15.29 -17.64 2.19
N PHE A 266 16.03 -18.68 2.62
CA PHE A 266 16.23 -19.93 1.88
C PHE A 266 16.01 -21.22 2.67
N MET A 267 15.50 -21.17 3.90
CA MET A 267 15.17 -22.40 4.62
C MET A 267 13.76 -22.85 4.22
N ASP A 268 13.60 -24.10 3.78
CA ASP A 268 12.30 -24.79 3.73
C ASP A 268 11.71 -24.72 5.15
N GLN A 269 10.64 -23.93 5.33
CA GLN A 269 10.08 -23.61 6.64
C GLN A 269 8.88 -24.50 6.90
N GLU A 270 8.81 -25.16 8.06
CA GLU A 270 7.54 -25.57 8.68
C GLU A 270 7.36 -24.67 9.90
N ILE A 271 6.37 -23.77 9.89
CA ILE A 271 5.92 -23.10 11.11
C ILE A 271 5.01 -24.11 11.83
N PRO A 272 5.17 -24.39 13.15
CA PRO A 272 4.27 -25.29 13.86
C PRO A 272 2.82 -24.80 13.79
N GLY A 273 2.00 -25.47 12.98
CA GLY A 273 0.57 -25.17 12.80
C GLY A 273 0.20 -24.35 11.55
N HIS A 274 1.17 -23.89 10.76
CA HIS A 274 0.90 -23.18 9.51
C HIS A 274 1.50 -23.92 8.30
N VAL A 275 0.72 -23.99 7.22
CA VAL A 275 1.16 -24.52 5.92
C VAL A 275 1.71 -23.34 5.13
N HIS A 276 2.99 -23.39 4.75
CA HIS A 276 3.54 -22.38 3.84
C HIS A 276 2.97 -22.60 2.44
N LEU A 277 2.64 -21.51 1.73
CA LEU A 277 2.16 -21.58 0.36
C LEU A 277 3.16 -22.29 -0.58
N TRP A 278 4.47 -22.24 -0.26
CA TRP A 278 5.54 -22.90 -1.00
C TRP A 278 5.68 -24.41 -0.73
N ASP A 279 5.06 -24.93 0.32
CA ASP A 279 5.09 -26.37 0.67
C ASP A 279 4.11 -27.21 -0.15
N ILE A 280 3.17 -26.58 -0.87
CA ILE A 280 2.29 -27.27 -1.81
C ILE A 280 3.08 -27.54 -3.09
N ARG A 281 3.84 -28.63 -3.10
CA ARG A 281 4.37 -29.20 -4.35
C ARG A 281 3.20 -29.60 -5.25
N ILE A 282 2.91 -28.79 -6.26
CA ILE A 282 2.12 -29.23 -7.41
C ILE A 282 2.98 -30.22 -8.19
N ASP A 283 2.74 -31.51 -7.99
CA ASP A 283 3.27 -32.54 -8.88
C ASP A 283 2.56 -32.43 -10.24
N LEU A 284 3.18 -31.71 -11.18
CA LEU A 284 2.68 -31.57 -12.55
C LEU A 284 2.93 -32.83 -13.41
N SER A 285 3.37 -33.97 -12.84
CA SER A 285 3.74 -35.15 -13.64
C SER A 285 2.63 -36.18 -13.89
N ASP A 286 1.43 -36.04 -13.34
CA ASP A 286 0.37 -37.06 -13.46
C ASP A 286 -0.73 -36.81 -14.52
N ARG A 287 -0.52 -35.93 -15.52
CA ARG A 287 -1.47 -35.75 -16.64
C ARG A 287 -1.02 -36.28 -18.00
N HIS A 288 -0.06 -37.20 -18.02
CA HIS A 288 0.18 -38.04 -19.19
C HIS A 288 0.22 -39.52 -18.84
N LYS A 289 -0.98 -40.07 -18.67
CA LYS A 289 -1.41 -41.39 -19.18
C LYS A 289 -2.88 -41.57 -18.81
N ASP A 290 -3.74 -41.54 -19.82
CA ASP A 290 -4.70 -42.61 -20.07
C ASP A 290 -5.36 -42.29 -21.42
N ASP A 291 -4.93 -43.04 -22.44
CA ASP A 291 -5.71 -43.33 -23.65
C ASP A 291 -6.85 -44.29 -23.30
#